data_AF-A0A9D8M683-F1
#
_entry.id   AF-A0A9D8M683-F1
#
_cell.length_a   1.000
_cell.length_b   1.000
_cell.length_c   1.000
_cell.angle_alpha   90.00
_cell.angle_beta   90.00
_cell.angle_gamma   90.00
#
_symmetry.space_group_name_H-M   'P 1'
#
loop_
_entity.id
_entity.type
_entity.pdbx_description
1 polymer ?
#
loop_
_entity_poly.entity_id
_entity_poly.type
_entity_poly.pdbx_seq_one_letter_code
_entity_poly.pdbx_strand_id
1 'polypeptide(L)'
;TYGTMPAPNVIAGMLARRTSRVKIAILGNGIPLRDHPLRVAEEVAMLDVVTGGRIVSGMVRGIGCEYLSMGVNPTYSRERFLEAHDLIVRAWTEPGPFHFEGKHFRVRYVNTWPRPLQKPHPPIWIPGFGSTETIEWCAHPDRKYPYMAVYMPDHLIKRFFDQYRSDAERFGYTASPGQLGHASPIYVAETDEQARKEAAAHVEWLYHDGLRIPLQYLFPPGYVTHKSMMGILGFAHELDWAGMSFDELNEKGFCIVGSAETVRQRLSHYAKELGQGIVLALLQFGPMPHWQTVKNMELFARDVMTPLREEFKDTGAPAQAVSV
;
A
#
# COMPACT_ATOMS: atom_id res chain seq x y z
N THR A 1 9.64 -2.10 -12.09
CA THR A 1 8.27 -2.44 -12.57
C THR A 1 7.20 -1.59 -11.89
N TYR A 2 7.54 -0.45 -11.29
CA TYR A 2 6.53 0.60 -11.07
C TYR A 2 5.99 1.02 -12.45
N GLY A 3 4.68 0.91 -12.68
CA GLY A 3 4.04 1.49 -13.85
C GLY A 3 3.64 0.57 -15.02
N THR A 4 3.75 -0.77 -14.93
CA THR A 4 3.15 -1.64 -15.98
C THR A 4 1.64 -1.85 -15.81
N MET A 5 1.07 -1.39 -14.69
CA MET A 5 -0.36 -1.47 -14.38
C MET A 5 -0.94 -0.07 -14.10
N PRO A 6 -1.14 0.78 -15.14
CA PRO A 6 -1.67 2.14 -14.97
C PRO A 6 -3.16 2.17 -14.58
N ALA A 7 -3.88 1.07 -14.80
CA ALA A 7 -5.31 0.94 -14.51
C ALA A 7 -5.58 -0.29 -13.62
N PRO A 8 -5.33 -0.21 -12.30
CA PRO A 8 -5.42 -1.38 -11.40
C PRO A 8 -6.84 -1.96 -11.33
N ASN A 9 -7.88 -1.14 -11.51
CA ASN A 9 -9.27 -1.59 -11.52
C ASN A 9 -9.57 -2.57 -12.67
N VAL A 10 -8.86 -2.47 -13.81
CA VAL A 10 -9.00 -3.40 -14.94
C VAL A 10 -8.47 -4.79 -14.55
N ILE A 11 -7.28 -4.84 -13.95
CA ILE A 11 -6.69 -6.09 -13.45
C ILE A 11 -7.55 -6.70 -12.34
N ALA A 12 -8.08 -5.88 -11.42
CA ALA A 12 -9.03 -6.35 -10.40
C ALA A 12 -10.27 -7.01 -11.02
N GLY A 13 -10.80 -6.46 -12.11
CA GLY A 13 -11.90 -7.06 -12.88
C GLY A 13 -11.54 -8.42 -13.49
N MET A 14 -10.30 -8.59 -13.98
CA MET A 14 -9.81 -9.88 -14.47
C MET A 14 -9.68 -10.92 -13.35
N LEU A 15 -9.17 -10.51 -12.18
CA LEU A 15 -9.04 -11.37 -11.00
C LEU A 15 -10.39 -11.75 -10.38
N ALA A 16 -11.39 -10.87 -10.46
CA ALA A 16 -12.73 -11.09 -9.90
C ALA A 16 -13.37 -12.39 -10.41
N ARG A 17 -13.14 -12.75 -11.68
CA ARG A 17 -13.67 -13.99 -12.30
C ARG A 17 -12.82 -15.23 -12.04
N ARG A 18 -11.56 -15.05 -11.64
CA ARG A 18 -10.60 -16.14 -11.40
C ARG A 18 -10.57 -16.59 -9.94
N THR A 19 -11.19 -15.82 -9.05
CA THR A 19 -11.12 -16.04 -7.60
C THR A 19 -12.49 -15.94 -6.96
N SER A 20 -12.77 -16.78 -5.95
CA SER A 20 -14.04 -16.81 -5.22
C SER A 20 -13.93 -16.42 -3.74
N ARG A 21 -12.75 -16.61 -3.12
CA ARG A 21 -12.55 -16.40 -1.67
C ARG A 21 -11.62 -15.25 -1.30
N VAL A 22 -10.51 -15.09 -2.03
CA VAL A 22 -9.46 -14.12 -1.66
C VAL A 22 -9.98 -12.68 -1.82
N LYS A 23 -9.59 -11.79 -0.90
CA LYS A 23 -9.81 -10.34 -1.08
C LYS A 23 -8.93 -9.82 -2.20
N ILE A 24 -9.42 -8.82 -2.94
CA ILE A 24 -8.65 -8.15 -3.98
C ILE A 24 -8.38 -6.73 -3.50
N ALA A 25 -7.14 -6.45 -3.11
CA ALA A 25 -6.71 -5.14 -2.66
C ALA A 25 -6.06 -4.36 -3.80
N ILE A 26 -6.62 -3.20 -4.13
CA ILE A 26 -6.05 -2.28 -5.10
C ILE A 26 -5.18 -1.30 -4.33
N LEU A 27 -3.85 -1.30 -4.51
CA LEU A 27 -2.92 -0.48 -3.72
C LEU A 27 -1.98 0.35 -4.61
N GLY A 28 -2.47 1.39 -5.28
CA GLY A 28 -3.79 2.01 -5.10
C GLY A 28 -4.24 2.86 -6.29
N ASN A 29 -5.45 3.40 -6.20
CA ASN A 29 -5.96 4.37 -7.17
C ASN A 29 -5.38 5.76 -6.88
N GLY A 30 -4.69 6.35 -7.87
CA GLY A 30 -4.25 7.75 -7.85
C GLY A 30 -5.41 8.73 -7.99
N ILE A 31 -6.23 8.86 -6.94
CA ILE A 31 -7.47 9.65 -6.98
C ILE A 31 -7.28 11.16 -7.27
N PRO A 32 -6.19 11.86 -6.89
CA PRO A 32 -6.01 13.26 -7.26
C PRO A 32 -5.54 13.46 -8.71
N LEU A 33 -5.01 12.40 -9.34
CA LEU A 33 -4.49 12.41 -10.70
C LEU A 33 -5.60 12.28 -11.76
N ARG A 34 -6.85 12.09 -11.34
CA ARG A 34 -8.00 12.00 -12.24
C ARG A 34 -8.82 13.27 -12.21
N ASP A 35 -9.43 13.59 -13.34
CA ASP A 35 -10.38 14.71 -13.44
C ASP A 35 -11.75 14.38 -12.83
N HIS A 36 -12.11 13.10 -12.85
CA HIS A 36 -13.41 12.62 -12.38
C HIS A 36 -13.23 11.52 -11.31
N PRO A 37 -12.99 11.87 -10.04
CA PRO A 37 -12.86 10.89 -8.96
C PRO A 37 -14.14 10.11 -8.70
N LEU A 38 -15.32 10.65 -9.06
CA LEU A 38 -16.58 9.91 -9.02
C LEU A 38 -16.52 8.61 -9.85
N ARG A 39 -15.73 8.60 -10.94
CA ARG A 39 -15.53 7.38 -11.74
C ARG A 39 -14.85 6.27 -10.94
N VAL A 40 -13.93 6.63 -10.03
CA VAL A 40 -13.29 5.66 -9.12
C VAL A 40 -14.34 5.07 -8.18
N ALA A 41 -15.26 5.90 -7.68
CA ALA A 41 -16.34 5.45 -6.81
C ALA A 41 -17.24 4.42 -7.51
N GLU A 42 -17.63 4.67 -8.75
CA GLU A 42 -18.44 3.74 -9.57
C GLU A 42 -17.69 2.42 -9.85
N GLU A 43 -16.43 2.51 -10.30
CA GLU A 43 -15.62 1.34 -10.65
C GLU A 43 -15.42 0.42 -9.45
N VAL A 44 -15.05 0.99 -8.30
CA VAL A 44 -14.86 0.23 -7.06
C VAL A 44 -16.18 -0.36 -6.57
N ALA A 45 -17.29 0.39 -6.63
CA ALA A 45 -18.60 -0.13 -6.23
C ALA A 45 -19.05 -1.29 -7.13
N MET A 46 -18.82 -1.19 -8.44
CA MET A 46 -19.10 -2.28 -9.37
C MET A 46 -18.24 -3.50 -9.08
N LEU A 47 -16.93 -3.32 -8.87
CA LEU A 47 -16.03 -4.41 -8.50
C LEU A 47 -16.43 -5.06 -7.16
N ASP A 48 -16.87 -4.25 -6.19
CA ASP A 48 -17.32 -4.74 -4.90
C ASP A 48 -18.55 -5.65 -5.04
N VAL A 49 -19.54 -5.23 -5.83
CA VAL A 49 -20.72 -6.05 -6.13
C VAL A 49 -20.34 -7.32 -6.90
N VAL A 50 -19.56 -7.20 -7.98
CA VAL A 50 -19.19 -8.34 -8.83
C VAL A 50 -18.36 -9.38 -8.08
N THR A 51 -17.54 -8.95 -7.12
CA THR A 51 -16.72 -9.85 -6.31
C THR A 51 -17.47 -10.44 -5.12
N GLY A 52 -18.68 -9.98 -4.81
CA GLY A 52 -19.41 -10.39 -3.61
C GLY A 52 -18.81 -9.80 -2.32
N GLY A 53 -18.32 -8.56 -2.37
CA GLY A 53 -17.85 -7.82 -1.20
C GLY A 53 -16.39 -8.08 -0.83
N ARG A 54 -15.53 -8.37 -1.81
CA ARG A 54 -14.12 -8.75 -1.56
C ARG A 54 -13.10 -7.65 -1.88
N ILE A 55 -13.56 -6.46 -2.30
CA ILE A 55 -12.67 -5.37 -2.68
C ILE A 55 -12.13 -4.64 -1.46
N VAL A 56 -10.85 -4.32 -1.50
CA VAL A 56 -10.23 -3.29 -0.66
C VAL A 56 -9.80 -2.14 -1.59
N SER A 57 -10.31 -0.95 -1.32
CA SER A 57 -10.10 0.24 -2.13
C SER A 57 -8.92 1.05 -1.61
N GLY A 58 -7.72 0.70 -2.04
CA GLY A 58 -6.56 1.53 -1.71
C GLY A 58 -6.53 2.82 -2.52
N MET A 59 -6.19 3.91 -1.84
CA MET A 59 -6.16 5.26 -2.40
C MET A 59 -4.78 5.87 -2.16
N VAL A 60 -4.20 6.45 -3.21
CA VAL A 60 -2.89 7.08 -3.15
C VAL A 60 -2.94 8.49 -3.71
N ARG A 61 -1.98 9.30 -3.28
CA ARG A 61 -1.69 10.59 -3.90
C ARG A 61 -1.06 10.46 -5.29
N GLY A 62 -0.51 9.29 -5.62
CA GLY A 62 0.38 9.10 -6.76
C GLY A 62 1.82 9.52 -6.45
N ILE A 63 2.73 9.28 -7.38
CA ILE A 63 4.13 9.68 -7.34
C ILE A 63 4.29 11.02 -8.05
N GLY A 64 5.27 11.83 -7.64
CA GLY A 64 5.53 13.16 -8.20
C GLY A 64 5.60 13.21 -9.73
N CYS A 65 6.23 12.22 -10.36
CA CYS A 65 6.39 12.19 -11.82
C CYS A 65 5.05 11.99 -12.55
N GLU A 66 4.08 11.34 -11.90
CA GLU A 66 2.76 11.11 -12.47
C GLU A 66 2.01 12.43 -12.67
N TYR A 67 2.19 13.40 -11.76
CA TYR A 67 1.62 14.74 -11.90
C TYR A 67 2.10 15.43 -13.18
N LEU A 68 3.38 15.29 -13.51
CA LEU A 68 3.95 15.83 -14.74
C LEU A 68 3.38 15.09 -15.97
N SER A 69 3.31 13.76 -15.92
CA SER A 69 2.80 12.95 -17.04
C SER A 69 1.30 13.12 -17.29
N MET A 70 0.52 13.37 -16.24
CA MET A 70 -0.94 13.51 -16.29
C MET A 70 -1.40 14.97 -16.39
N GLY A 71 -0.46 15.93 -16.46
CA GLY A 71 -0.77 17.35 -16.57
C GLY A 71 -1.45 17.96 -15.34
N VAL A 72 -1.29 17.34 -14.16
CA VAL A 72 -1.88 17.82 -12.90
C VAL A 72 -0.84 18.63 -12.14
N ASN A 73 -1.21 19.82 -11.66
CA ASN A 73 -0.29 20.64 -10.88
C ASN A 73 0.10 19.94 -9.56
N PRO A 74 1.41 19.64 -9.31
CA PRO A 74 1.84 18.95 -8.10
C PRO A 74 1.48 19.70 -6.81
N THR A 75 1.37 21.03 -6.85
CA THR A 75 1.03 21.85 -5.67
C THR A 75 -0.38 21.57 -5.14
N TYR A 76 -1.26 21.06 -5.99
CA TYR A 76 -2.64 20.70 -5.63
C TYR A 76 -2.77 19.24 -5.18
N SER A 77 -1.68 18.46 -5.15
CA SER A 77 -1.70 17.02 -4.87
C SER A 77 -2.48 16.66 -3.60
N ARG A 78 -2.18 17.31 -2.48
CA ARG A 78 -2.81 16.99 -1.19
C ARG A 78 -4.27 17.45 -1.15
N GLU A 79 -4.56 18.68 -1.56
CA GLU A 79 -5.93 19.21 -1.53
C GLU A 79 -6.85 18.45 -2.47
N ARG A 80 -6.39 18.12 -3.69
CA ARG A 80 -7.13 17.23 -4.60
C ARG A 80 -7.34 15.85 -4.00
N PHE A 81 -6.36 15.28 -3.30
CA PHE A 81 -6.52 13.96 -2.71
C PHE A 81 -7.62 13.95 -1.64
N LEU A 82 -7.58 14.93 -0.73
CA LEU A 82 -8.58 15.07 0.34
C LEU A 82 -9.99 15.27 -0.24
N GLU A 83 -10.13 16.17 -1.21
CA GLU A 83 -11.43 16.47 -1.83
C GLU A 83 -11.96 15.29 -2.66
N ALA A 84 -11.10 14.62 -3.42
CA ALA A 84 -11.46 13.42 -4.18
C ALA A 84 -11.89 12.28 -3.24
N HIS A 85 -11.18 12.08 -2.14
CA HIS A 85 -11.52 11.11 -1.11
C HIS A 85 -12.92 11.37 -0.57
N ASP A 86 -13.19 12.61 -0.14
CA ASP A 86 -14.48 12.97 0.46
C ASP A 86 -15.62 12.79 -0.54
N LEU A 87 -15.43 13.21 -1.80
CA LEU A 87 -16.41 12.93 -2.86
C LEU A 87 -16.67 11.43 -3.03
N ILE A 88 -15.62 10.61 -3.09
CA ILE A 88 -15.75 9.15 -3.26
C ILE A 88 -16.47 8.51 -2.07
N VAL A 89 -16.10 8.85 -0.84
CA VAL A 89 -16.72 8.29 0.36
C VAL A 89 -18.19 8.70 0.45
N ARG A 90 -18.50 9.99 0.26
CA ARG A 90 -19.89 10.49 0.24
C ARG A 90 -20.71 9.82 -0.86
N ALA A 91 -20.13 9.61 -2.03
CA ALA A 91 -20.74 8.88 -3.14
C ALA A 91 -21.12 7.43 -2.78
N TRP A 92 -20.48 6.82 -1.78
CA TRP A 92 -20.79 5.47 -1.29
C TRP A 92 -21.69 5.42 -0.05
N THR A 93 -21.68 6.48 0.77
CA THR A 93 -22.36 6.48 2.08
C THR A 93 -23.60 7.35 2.12
N GLU A 94 -23.64 8.48 1.41
CA GLU A 94 -24.80 9.38 1.40
C GLU A 94 -25.88 8.87 0.45
N PRO A 95 -27.17 8.96 0.82
CA PRO A 95 -28.28 8.79 -0.12
C PRO A 95 -28.18 9.83 -1.24
N GLY A 96 -28.21 9.38 -2.50
CA GLY A 96 -28.26 10.26 -3.67
C GLY A 96 -29.69 10.57 -4.14
N PRO A 97 -29.85 11.54 -5.06
CA PRO A 97 -28.80 12.39 -5.61
C PRO A 97 -28.44 13.57 -4.69
N PHE A 98 -27.17 13.99 -4.71
CA PHE A 98 -26.71 15.23 -4.06
C PHE A 98 -25.69 15.98 -4.94
N HIS A 99 -25.37 17.23 -4.57
CA HIS A 99 -24.33 18.03 -5.22
C HIS A 99 -23.03 18.01 -4.39
N PHE A 100 -21.89 18.00 -5.08
CA PHE A 100 -20.58 18.16 -4.47
C PHE A 100 -19.91 19.38 -5.10
N GLU A 101 -19.69 20.42 -4.30
CA GLU A 101 -19.08 21.68 -4.73
C GLU A 101 -17.79 21.91 -3.95
N GLY A 102 -16.68 21.41 -4.48
CA GLY A 102 -15.36 21.65 -3.91
C GLY A 102 -14.50 22.58 -4.74
N LYS A 103 -13.24 22.75 -4.31
CA LYS A 103 -12.28 23.63 -4.96
C LYS A 103 -11.80 23.03 -6.28
N HIS A 104 -11.59 21.72 -6.31
CA HIS A 104 -11.02 20.98 -7.45
C HIS A 104 -12.03 20.18 -8.25
N PHE A 105 -13.10 19.73 -7.61
CA PHE A 105 -14.11 18.85 -8.16
C PHE A 105 -15.49 19.44 -7.88
N ARG A 106 -16.26 19.63 -8.96
CA ARG A 106 -17.64 20.10 -8.90
C ARG A 106 -18.50 19.12 -9.66
N VAL A 107 -19.40 18.46 -8.95
CA VAL A 107 -20.30 17.43 -9.50
C VAL A 107 -21.71 17.76 -9.07
N ARG A 108 -22.53 18.20 -10.03
CA ARG A 108 -23.91 18.63 -9.77
C ARG A 108 -24.86 17.49 -9.42
N TYR A 109 -24.52 16.27 -9.81
CA TYR A 109 -25.35 15.09 -9.63
C TYR A 109 -24.48 13.90 -9.24
N VAL A 110 -24.36 13.66 -7.94
CA VAL A 110 -23.69 12.48 -7.38
C VAL A 110 -24.76 11.46 -7.04
N ASN A 111 -24.81 10.36 -7.82
CA ASN A 111 -25.73 9.26 -7.61
C ASN A 111 -25.09 7.96 -8.12
N THR A 112 -24.18 7.39 -7.33
CA THR A 112 -23.37 6.23 -7.73
C THR A 112 -24.20 4.96 -7.81
N TRP A 113 -24.22 4.33 -8.99
CA TRP A 113 -24.81 3.02 -9.21
C TRP A 113 -23.81 2.08 -9.93
N PRO A 114 -23.68 0.81 -9.49
CA PRO A 114 -24.30 0.25 -8.29
C PRO A 114 -23.73 0.87 -7.01
N ARG A 115 -24.42 0.71 -5.88
CA ARG A 115 -23.85 1.02 -4.57
C ARG A 115 -22.94 -0.14 -4.11
N PRO A 116 -21.88 0.13 -3.33
CA PRO A 116 -21.07 -0.94 -2.77
C PRO A 116 -21.92 -1.90 -1.93
N LEU A 117 -21.55 -3.18 -2.01
CA LEU A 117 -22.15 -4.25 -1.24
C LEU A 117 -21.69 -4.16 0.22
N GLN A 118 -20.39 -3.97 0.44
CA GLN A 118 -19.80 -3.76 1.77
C GLN A 118 -20.31 -2.46 2.39
N LYS A 119 -20.59 -2.48 3.70
CA LYS A 119 -21.06 -1.32 4.48
C LYS A 119 -20.02 -0.91 5.53
N PRO A 120 -19.84 0.40 5.78
CA PRO A 120 -20.47 1.53 5.09
C PRO A 120 -19.97 1.71 3.64
N HIS A 121 -18.79 1.20 3.33
CA HIS A 121 -18.16 1.14 2.01
C HIS A 121 -17.09 0.03 2.02
N PRO A 122 -16.45 -0.31 0.89
CA PRO A 122 -15.30 -1.21 0.89
C PRO A 122 -14.18 -0.67 1.77
N PRO A 123 -13.40 -1.51 2.49
CA PRO A 123 -12.28 -1.04 3.30
C PRO A 123 -11.32 -0.18 2.49
N ILE A 124 -10.87 0.94 3.06
CA ILE A 124 -9.94 1.89 2.43
C ILE A 124 -8.58 1.76 3.08
N TRP A 125 -7.55 1.48 2.28
CA TRP A 125 -6.15 1.39 2.74
C TRP A 125 -5.32 2.49 2.09
N ILE A 126 -4.35 3.04 2.82
CA ILE A 126 -3.56 4.18 2.34
C ILE A 126 -2.09 3.78 2.28
N PRO A 127 -1.58 3.39 1.10
CA PRO A 127 -0.15 3.23 0.92
C PRO A 127 0.56 4.58 0.94
N GLY A 128 1.71 4.60 1.60
CA GLY A 128 2.47 5.83 1.78
C GLY A 128 3.96 5.62 1.92
N PHE A 129 4.68 6.67 1.54
CA PHE A 129 6.14 6.72 1.56
C PHE A 129 6.60 7.88 2.47
N GLY A 130 6.20 7.83 3.73
CA GLY A 130 6.79 8.66 4.80
C GLY A 130 6.24 10.10 4.97
N SER A 131 5.10 10.45 4.37
CA SER A 131 4.49 11.76 4.60
C SER A 131 3.78 11.81 5.96
N THR A 132 4.29 12.63 6.89
CA THR A 132 3.76 12.77 8.26
C THR A 132 2.29 13.16 8.28
N GLU A 133 1.89 14.06 7.39
CA GLU A 133 0.51 14.56 7.30
C GLU A 133 -0.43 13.52 6.67
N THR A 134 0.08 12.54 5.92
CA THR A 134 -0.73 11.40 5.47
C THR A 134 -0.97 10.44 6.63
N ILE A 135 0.05 10.17 7.45
CA ILE A 135 -0.06 9.29 8.63
C ILE A 135 -1.08 9.87 9.62
N GLU A 136 -0.93 11.15 9.98
CA GLU A 136 -1.86 11.87 10.86
C GLU A 136 -3.29 11.86 10.29
N TRP A 137 -3.44 12.08 8.97
CA TRP A 137 -4.75 12.04 8.33
C TRP A 137 -5.41 10.65 8.37
N CYS A 138 -4.63 9.57 8.22
CA CYS A 138 -5.11 8.19 8.35
C CYS A 138 -5.50 7.87 9.79
N ALA A 139 -4.72 8.34 10.76
CA ALA A 139 -4.94 8.13 12.19
C ALA A 139 -6.12 8.94 12.76
N HIS A 140 -6.68 9.90 12.03
CA HIS A 140 -7.81 10.69 12.52
C HIS A 140 -9.01 9.80 12.92
N PRO A 141 -9.73 10.12 14.02
CA PRO A 141 -10.75 9.26 14.61
C PRO A 141 -11.95 8.97 13.69
N ASP A 142 -12.26 9.86 12.76
CA ASP A 142 -13.33 9.66 11.76
C ASP A 142 -13.01 8.60 10.71
N ARG A 143 -11.72 8.27 10.53
CA ARG A 143 -11.24 7.42 9.43
C ARG A 143 -10.60 6.14 9.93
N LYS A 144 -9.58 6.27 10.80
CA LYS A 144 -8.79 5.16 11.33
C LYS A 144 -8.31 4.20 10.23
N TYR A 145 -7.92 4.75 9.07
CA TYR A 145 -7.54 3.93 7.92
C TYR A 145 -6.22 3.22 8.16
N PRO A 146 -6.07 1.98 7.68
CA PRO A 146 -4.78 1.31 7.65
C PRO A 146 -3.77 2.07 6.80
N TYR A 147 -2.63 2.38 7.40
CA TYR A 147 -1.48 2.95 6.71
C TYR A 147 -0.52 1.84 6.30
N MET A 148 -0.21 1.79 4.99
CA MET A 148 0.67 0.78 4.40
C MET A 148 2.02 1.41 4.05
N ALA A 149 3.05 1.10 4.83
CA ALA A 149 4.43 1.47 4.52
C ALA A 149 4.95 0.64 3.34
N VAL A 150 5.54 1.28 2.33
CA VAL A 150 6.02 0.60 1.11
C VAL A 150 7.49 0.94 0.82
N TYR A 151 8.27 -0.05 0.38
CA TYR A 151 9.63 0.12 -0.16
C TYR A 151 10.62 0.91 0.72
N MET A 152 10.61 0.68 2.04
CA MET A 152 11.45 1.42 2.99
C MET A 152 12.08 0.45 4.02
N PRO A 153 13.20 0.82 4.67
CA PRO A 153 13.87 -0.02 5.65
C PRO A 153 13.13 -0.06 6.98
N ASP A 154 13.45 -1.06 7.80
CA ASP A 154 12.71 -1.42 9.02
C ASP A 154 12.60 -0.27 10.03
N HIS A 155 13.67 0.50 10.22
CA HIS A 155 13.66 1.58 11.19
C HIS A 155 12.76 2.75 10.75
N LEU A 156 12.56 2.98 9.44
CA LEU A 156 11.58 3.95 8.94
C LEU A 156 10.16 3.43 9.10
N ILE A 157 9.92 2.15 8.84
CA ILE A 157 8.62 1.50 9.10
C ILE A 157 8.25 1.70 10.58
N LYS A 158 9.19 1.37 11.48
CA LYS A 158 9.03 1.58 12.92
C LYS A 158 8.67 3.03 13.24
N ARG A 159 9.45 3.98 12.75
CA ARG A 159 9.23 5.42 12.97
C ARG A 159 7.84 5.86 12.55
N PHE A 160 7.36 5.41 11.38
CA PHE A 160 6.04 5.82 10.89
C PHE A 160 4.89 5.13 11.61
N PHE A 161 5.06 3.88 12.06
CA PHE A 161 4.07 3.22 12.91
C PHE A 161 4.03 3.82 14.31
N ASP A 162 5.17 4.21 14.88
CA ASP A 162 5.24 4.96 16.13
C ASP A 162 4.53 6.31 16.00
N GLN A 163 4.70 7.01 14.86
CA GLN A 163 3.95 8.23 14.57
C GLN A 163 2.43 7.98 14.52
N TYR A 164 1.98 6.94 13.80
CA TYR A 164 0.55 6.60 13.74
C TYR A 164 -0.02 6.33 15.13
N ARG A 165 0.70 5.56 15.97
CA ARG A 165 0.30 5.30 17.36
C ARG A 165 0.25 6.57 18.18
N SER A 166 1.26 7.43 18.07
CA SER A 166 1.29 8.71 18.78
C SER A 166 0.13 9.62 18.37
N ASP A 167 -0.19 9.67 17.09
CA ASP A 167 -1.35 10.41 16.57
C ASP A 167 -2.66 9.83 17.10
N ALA A 168 -2.82 8.51 17.07
CA ALA A 168 -4.00 7.83 17.61
C ALA A 168 -4.22 8.14 19.10
N GLU A 169 -3.17 8.01 19.91
CA GLU A 169 -3.23 8.31 21.36
C GLU A 169 -3.58 9.79 21.59
N ARG A 170 -2.98 10.70 20.81
CA ARG A 170 -3.32 12.14 20.86
C ARG A 170 -4.78 12.40 20.47
N PHE A 171 -5.35 11.61 19.56
CA PHE A 171 -6.77 11.64 19.20
C PHE A 171 -7.69 10.86 20.16
N GLY A 172 -7.14 10.27 21.22
CA GLY A 172 -7.91 9.60 22.27
C GLY A 172 -8.30 8.15 21.97
N TYR A 173 -7.53 7.43 21.15
CA TYR A 173 -7.73 6.00 20.95
C TYR A 173 -6.42 5.24 20.71
N THR A 174 -6.38 3.95 21.06
CA THR A 174 -5.22 3.09 20.80
C THR A 174 -5.31 2.45 19.41
N ALA A 175 -4.26 2.58 18.61
CA ALA A 175 -4.19 1.97 17.29
C ALA A 175 -4.13 0.43 17.40
N SER A 176 -4.95 -0.26 16.61
CA SER A 176 -4.92 -1.72 16.48
C SER A 176 -3.87 -2.16 15.45
N PRO A 177 -3.36 -3.41 15.54
CA PRO A 177 -2.46 -3.96 14.53
C PRO A 177 -3.05 -3.91 13.10
N GLY A 178 -4.37 -4.02 12.97
CA GLY A 178 -5.05 -3.94 11.66
C GLY A 178 -4.97 -2.57 10.98
N GLN A 179 -4.45 -1.54 11.66
CA GLN A 179 -4.23 -0.21 11.09
C GLN A 179 -2.80 0.01 10.59
N LEU A 180 -1.92 -0.95 10.84
CA LEU A 180 -0.50 -0.85 10.53
C LEU A 180 -0.13 -2.00 9.61
N GLY A 181 0.38 -1.64 8.43
CA GLY A 181 0.83 -2.65 7.50
C GLY A 181 1.97 -2.22 6.60
N HIS A 182 2.54 -3.22 5.96
CA HIS A 182 3.84 -3.11 5.31
C HIS A 182 3.85 -3.96 4.04
N ALA A 183 4.38 -3.39 2.96
CA ALA A 183 4.67 -4.12 1.73
C ALA A 183 6.17 -4.38 1.59
N SER A 184 6.52 -5.65 1.39
CA SER A 184 7.91 -6.08 1.18
C SER A 184 8.00 -7.11 0.07
N PRO A 185 9.04 -7.05 -0.79
CA PRO A 185 9.51 -8.20 -1.55
C PRO A 185 9.87 -9.34 -0.60
N ILE A 186 9.19 -10.48 -0.74
CA ILE A 186 9.46 -11.67 0.07
C ILE A 186 9.84 -12.82 -0.85
N TYR A 187 10.95 -13.50 -0.56
CA TYR A 187 11.36 -14.71 -1.27
C TYR A 187 11.75 -15.83 -0.32
N VAL A 188 11.16 -17.00 -0.53
CA VAL A 188 11.38 -18.19 0.27
C VAL A 188 12.05 -19.27 -0.58
N ALA A 189 13.12 -19.85 -0.06
CA ALA A 189 13.70 -21.09 -0.59
C ALA A 189 13.97 -22.09 0.54
N GLU A 190 14.56 -23.23 0.21
CA GLU A 190 14.86 -24.31 1.14
C GLU A 190 15.94 -23.91 2.17
N THR A 191 16.88 -23.05 1.77
CA THR A 191 17.95 -22.52 2.63
C THR A 191 18.17 -21.04 2.34
N ASP A 192 18.79 -20.31 3.28
CA ASP A 192 19.14 -18.89 3.09
C ASP A 192 20.07 -18.69 1.89
N GLU A 193 21.05 -19.57 1.71
CA GLU A 193 21.99 -19.53 0.59
C GLU A 193 21.29 -19.73 -0.76
N GLN A 194 20.36 -20.67 -0.84
CA GLN A 194 19.58 -20.88 -2.06
C GLN A 194 18.66 -19.69 -2.34
N ALA A 195 18.03 -19.12 -1.31
CA ALA A 195 17.16 -17.95 -1.45
C ALA A 195 17.93 -16.73 -1.99
N ARG A 196 19.12 -16.46 -1.41
CA ARG A 196 20.06 -15.45 -1.93
C ARG A 196 20.37 -15.70 -3.40
N LYS A 197 20.85 -16.90 -3.73
CA LYS A 197 21.28 -17.26 -5.09
C LYS A 197 20.15 -17.07 -6.12
N GLU A 198 18.91 -17.38 -5.75
CA GLU A 198 17.75 -17.29 -6.63
C GLU A 198 17.18 -15.87 -6.74
N ALA A 199 17.23 -15.07 -5.67
CA ALA A 199 16.50 -13.80 -5.59
C ALA A 199 17.36 -12.54 -5.68
N ALA A 200 18.66 -12.60 -5.38
CA ALA A 200 19.52 -11.41 -5.24
C ALA A 200 19.45 -10.48 -6.46
N ALA A 201 19.66 -11.03 -7.67
CA ALA A 201 19.62 -10.25 -8.90
C ALA A 201 18.23 -9.61 -9.17
N HIS A 202 17.15 -10.25 -8.72
CA HIS A 202 15.79 -9.71 -8.90
C HIS A 202 15.49 -8.57 -7.91
N VAL A 203 15.99 -8.68 -6.68
CA VAL A 203 15.91 -7.62 -5.67
C VAL A 203 16.75 -6.43 -6.11
N GLU A 204 17.99 -6.65 -6.51
CA GLU A 204 18.89 -5.60 -6.99
C GLU A 204 18.27 -4.88 -8.18
N TRP A 205 17.77 -5.61 -9.20
CA TRP A 205 17.07 -4.97 -10.31
C TRP A 205 15.87 -4.14 -9.85
N LEU A 206 15.07 -4.61 -8.88
CA LEU A 206 13.93 -3.85 -8.37
C LEU A 206 14.37 -2.48 -7.82
N TYR A 207 15.41 -2.42 -7.01
CA TYR A 207 15.85 -1.20 -6.34
C TYR A 207 16.77 -0.33 -7.21
N HIS A 208 17.66 -0.94 -8.00
CA HIS A 208 18.64 -0.24 -8.85
C HIS A 208 18.00 0.34 -10.11
N ASP A 209 17.03 -0.38 -10.69
CA ASP A 209 16.41 0.00 -11.96
C ASP A 209 14.89 0.18 -11.83
N GLY A 210 14.21 -0.80 -11.22
CA GLY A 210 12.76 -0.93 -11.24
C GLY A 210 11.99 0.13 -10.47
N LEU A 211 12.63 0.77 -9.49
CA LEU A 211 12.13 1.85 -8.63
C LEU A 211 12.95 3.14 -8.76
N ARG A 212 13.91 3.19 -9.68
CA ARG A 212 14.79 4.34 -9.82
C ARG A 212 14.04 5.51 -10.44
N ILE A 213 13.81 6.54 -9.64
CA ILE A 213 13.20 7.81 -10.05
C ILE A 213 14.08 8.94 -9.53
N PRO A 214 14.59 9.84 -10.40
CA PRO A 214 15.36 10.98 -9.94
C PRO A 214 14.59 11.85 -8.94
N LEU A 215 15.27 12.37 -7.92
CA LEU A 215 14.63 13.06 -6.78
C LEU A 215 13.71 14.21 -7.21
N GLN A 216 14.10 14.97 -8.24
CA GLN A 216 13.30 16.07 -8.80
C GLN A 216 11.98 15.63 -9.44
N TYR A 217 11.90 14.36 -9.87
CA TYR A 217 10.69 13.76 -10.41
C TYR A 217 9.92 12.99 -9.32
N LEU A 218 10.60 12.43 -8.32
CA LEU A 218 9.94 11.83 -7.16
C LEU A 218 9.22 12.89 -6.32
N PHE A 219 9.84 14.06 -6.16
CA PHE A 219 9.32 15.20 -5.40
C PHE A 219 9.43 16.52 -6.20
N PRO A 220 8.62 16.71 -7.25
CA PRO A 220 8.63 17.97 -7.99
C PRO A 220 8.21 19.14 -7.10
N PRO A 221 8.60 20.39 -7.43
CA PRO A 221 8.29 21.56 -6.62
C PRO A 221 6.81 21.66 -6.24
N GLY A 222 6.57 21.82 -4.93
CA GLY A 222 5.23 21.93 -4.35
C GLY A 222 4.46 20.62 -4.17
N TYR A 223 4.99 19.47 -4.61
CA TYR A 223 4.36 18.16 -4.38
C TYR A 223 4.27 17.79 -2.90
N VAL A 224 5.33 18.03 -2.12
CA VAL A 224 5.34 17.84 -0.67
C VAL A 224 5.39 19.18 0.04
N THR A 225 4.83 19.22 1.25
CA THR A 225 4.94 20.40 2.13
C THR A 225 6.38 20.58 2.58
N HIS A 226 6.72 21.77 3.10
CA HIS A 226 8.02 22.01 3.70
C HIS A 226 8.31 21.06 4.87
N LYS A 227 7.32 20.81 5.75
CA LYS A 227 7.44 19.87 6.89
C LYS A 227 7.76 18.45 6.42
N SER A 228 6.99 17.90 5.48
CA SER A 228 7.25 16.58 4.89
C SER A 228 8.62 16.54 4.22
N MET A 229 9.00 17.59 3.47
CA MET A 229 10.29 17.66 2.79
C MET A 229 11.47 17.60 3.78
N MET A 230 11.40 18.32 4.90
CA MET A 230 12.44 18.26 5.94
C MET A 230 12.56 16.84 6.52
N GLY A 231 11.42 16.15 6.71
CA GLY A 231 11.41 14.74 7.10
C GLY A 231 12.13 13.85 6.09
N ILE A 232 11.80 14.00 4.80
CA ILE A 232 12.40 13.25 3.67
C ILE A 232 13.90 13.49 3.57
N LEU A 233 14.34 14.75 3.64
CA LEU A 233 15.76 15.09 3.62
C LEU A 233 16.54 14.44 4.78
N GLY A 234 15.90 14.29 5.94
CA GLY A 234 16.49 13.61 7.10
C GLY A 234 16.86 12.14 6.86
N PHE A 235 16.21 11.46 5.91
CA PHE A 235 16.55 10.08 5.51
C PHE A 235 16.96 10.00 4.03
N ALA A 236 17.38 11.11 3.41
CA ALA A 236 17.73 11.13 1.98
C ALA A 236 18.86 10.16 1.61
N HIS A 237 19.79 9.88 2.53
CA HIS A 237 20.86 8.90 2.34
C HIS A 237 20.34 7.46 2.19
N GLU A 238 19.15 7.15 2.73
CA GLU A 238 18.48 5.85 2.57
C GLU A 238 17.68 5.75 1.27
N LEU A 239 17.40 6.89 0.62
CA LEU A 239 16.80 6.92 -0.72
C LEU A 239 17.81 6.52 -1.82
N ASP A 240 19.10 6.42 -1.49
CA ASP A 240 20.13 5.88 -2.37
C ASP A 240 20.21 4.34 -2.28
N TRP A 241 19.04 3.69 -2.24
CA TRP A 241 18.95 2.23 -2.33
C TRP A 241 19.49 1.67 -3.64
N ALA A 242 19.66 2.52 -4.66
CA ALA A 242 20.16 2.12 -5.97
C ALA A 242 21.65 1.71 -5.94
N GLY A 243 22.39 2.13 -4.92
CA GLY A 243 23.78 1.73 -4.71
C GLY A 243 23.98 0.56 -3.75
N MET A 244 22.93 0.08 -3.08
CA MET A 244 23.04 -0.96 -2.05
C MET A 244 23.12 -2.36 -2.67
N SER A 245 24.01 -3.20 -2.16
CA SER A 245 24.05 -4.63 -2.49
C SER A 245 22.78 -5.35 -1.99
N PHE A 246 22.48 -6.53 -2.55
CA PHE A 246 21.41 -7.38 -2.02
C PHE A 246 21.54 -7.63 -0.50
N ASP A 247 22.75 -7.84 0.03
CA ASP A 247 22.98 -8.04 1.46
C ASP A 247 22.50 -6.86 2.29
N GLU A 248 22.93 -5.65 1.91
CA GLU A 248 22.54 -4.42 2.60
C GLU A 248 21.03 -4.18 2.50
N LEU A 249 20.43 -4.44 1.33
CA LEU A 249 18.98 -4.34 1.13
C LEU A 249 18.22 -5.31 2.04
N ASN A 250 18.66 -6.58 2.08
CA ASN A 250 18.02 -7.60 2.90
C ASN A 250 18.23 -7.29 4.38
N GLU A 251 19.45 -6.96 4.82
CA GLU A 251 19.78 -6.63 6.22
C GLU A 251 18.97 -5.45 6.75
N LYS A 252 18.85 -4.36 5.97
CA LYS A 252 18.09 -3.16 6.36
C LYS A 252 16.57 -3.34 6.30
N GLY A 253 16.07 -4.47 5.78
CA GLY A 253 14.64 -4.79 5.72
C GLY A 253 13.91 -4.25 4.50
N PHE A 254 14.62 -3.83 3.45
CA PHE A 254 13.98 -3.49 2.18
C PHE A 254 13.27 -4.70 1.57
N CYS A 255 13.86 -5.89 1.73
CA CYS A 255 13.27 -7.17 1.35
C CYS A 255 13.43 -8.20 2.47
N ILE A 256 12.65 -9.28 2.38
CA ILE A 256 12.72 -10.43 3.29
C ILE A 256 13.01 -11.67 2.45
N VAL A 257 14.30 -11.99 2.31
CA VAL A 257 14.76 -13.14 1.52
C VAL A 257 15.51 -14.12 2.41
N GLY A 258 15.10 -15.39 2.37
CA GLY A 258 15.75 -16.45 3.13
C GLY A 258 15.03 -17.79 3.05
N SER A 259 15.41 -18.71 3.93
CA SER A 259 14.69 -19.93 4.23
C SER A 259 13.32 -19.63 4.86
N ALA A 260 12.40 -20.60 4.84
CA ALA A 260 11.10 -20.45 5.49
C ALA A 260 11.21 -20.04 6.97
N GLU A 261 12.21 -20.58 7.69
CA GLU A 261 12.44 -20.22 9.09
C GLU A 261 12.89 -18.77 9.24
N THR A 262 13.88 -18.33 8.47
CA THR A 262 14.38 -16.95 8.48
C THR A 262 13.28 -15.94 8.15
N VAL A 263 12.47 -16.23 7.12
CA VAL A 263 11.34 -15.36 6.73
C VAL A 263 10.29 -15.31 7.85
N ARG A 264 9.93 -16.46 8.45
CA ARG A 264 8.96 -16.52 9.56
C ARG A 264 9.44 -15.75 10.78
N GLN A 265 10.71 -15.91 11.17
CA GLN A 265 11.31 -15.18 12.28
C GLN A 265 11.25 -13.66 12.06
N ARG A 266 11.59 -13.18 10.86
CA ARG A 266 11.49 -11.76 10.51
C ARG A 266 10.06 -11.24 10.58
N LEU A 267 9.10 -11.96 9.99
CA LEU A 267 7.69 -11.55 10.04
C LEU A 267 7.12 -11.58 11.46
N SER A 268 7.50 -12.56 12.27
CA SER A 268 7.14 -12.62 13.70
C SER A 268 7.74 -11.46 14.48
N HIS A 269 9.01 -11.12 14.23
CA HIS A 269 9.66 -9.94 14.79
C HIS A 269 8.92 -8.66 14.41
N TYR A 270 8.56 -8.47 13.14
CA TYR A 270 7.79 -7.29 12.72
C TYR A 270 6.41 -7.21 13.38
N ALA A 271 5.70 -8.33 13.50
CA ALA A 271 4.41 -8.36 14.19
C ALA A 271 4.54 -7.98 15.67
N LYS A 272 5.59 -8.46 16.37
CA LYS A 272 5.81 -8.21 17.81
C LYS A 272 6.40 -6.83 18.10
N GLU A 273 7.43 -6.43 17.38
CA GLU A 273 8.19 -5.20 17.65
C GLU A 273 7.64 -3.97 16.93
N LEU A 274 7.18 -4.14 15.68
CA LEU A 274 6.59 -3.03 14.92
C LEU A 274 5.09 -2.91 15.19
N GLY A 275 4.45 -3.97 15.70
CA GLY A 275 3.03 -4.02 16.04
C GLY A 275 2.11 -4.11 14.82
N GLN A 276 2.63 -4.54 13.67
CA GLN A 276 1.88 -4.59 12.42
C GLN A 276 0.96 -5.82 12.35
N GLY A 277 -0.25 -5.63 11.83
CA GLY A 277 -1.24 -6.70 11.62
C GLY A 277 -1.46 -7.06 10.15
N ILE A 278 -0.93 -6.27 9.22
CA ILE A 278 -1.10 -6.48 7.78
C ILE A 278 0.27 -6.57 7.10
N VAL A 279 0.51 -7.69 6.41
CA VAL A 279 1.68 -7.87 5.53
C VAL A 279 1.18 -8.03 4.10
N LEU A 280 1.68 -7.16 3.22
CA LEU A 280 1.55 -7.27 1.78
C LEU A 280 2.79 -7.97 1.26
N ALA A 281 2.69 -9.28 1.11
CA ALA A 281 3.79 -10.09 0.58
C ALA A 281 3.86 -9.87 -0.93
N LEU A 282 4.88 -9.15 -1.40
CA LEU A 282 5.19 -9.01 -2.82
C LEU A 282 5.99 -10.26 -3.23
N LEU A 283 5.28 -11.30 -3.68
CA LEU A 283 5.87 -12.60 -4.01
C LEU A 283 6.36 -12.68 -5.47
N GLN A 284 6.02 -11.67 -6.27
CA GLN A 284 6.60 -11.38 -7.58
C GLN A 284 7.27 -10.01 -7.51
N PHE A 285 8.54 -9.95 -7.89
CA PHE A 285 9.27 -8.70 -8.01
C PHE A 285 10.37 -8.82 -9.05
N GLY A 286 10.87 -7.68 -9.50
CA GLY A 286 11.89 -7.61 -10.53
C GLY A 286 11.55 -8.43 -11.79
N PRO A 287 12.56 -8.94 -12.50
CA PRO A 287 12.39 -9.77 -13.67
C PRO A 287 12.22 -11.27 -13.33
N MET A 288 11.69 -11.60 -12.13
CA MET A 288 11.44 -12.99 -11.73
C MET A 288 10.58 -13.72 -12.78
N PRO A 289 11.03 -14.89 -13.27
CA PRO A 289 10.24 -15.69 -14.20
C PRO A 289 9.04 -16.33 -13.49
N HIS A 290 7.99 -16.61 -14.27
CA HIS A 290 6.72 -17.13 -13.73
C HIS A 290 6.87 -18.37 -12.84
N TRP A 291 7.69 -19.34 -13.25
CA TRP A 291 7.90 -20.58 -12.46
C TRP A 291 8.49 -20.28 -11.08
N GLN A 292 9.38 -19.28 -10.99
CA GLN A 292 10.02 -18.88 -9.75
C GLN A 292 9.04 -18.13 -8.84
N THR A 293 8.17 -17.31 -9.42
CA THR A 293 7.04 -16.71 -8.70
C THR A 293 6.11 -17.77 -8.13
N VAL A 294 5.71 -18.78 -8.92
CA VAL A 294 4.85 -19.87 -8.45
C VAL A 294 5.53 -20.67 -7.32
N LYS A 295 6.80 -21.05 -7.49
CA LYS A 295 7.60 -21.69 -6.42
C LYS A 295 7.55 -20.88 -5.14
N ASN A 296 7.86 -19.59 -5.23
CA ASN A 296 7.88 -18.69 -4.08
C ASN A 296 6.51 -18.59 -3.39
N MET A 297 5.43 -18.48 -4.17
CA MET A 297 4.06 -18.44 -3.63
C MET A 297 3.69 -19.73 -2.89
N GLU A 298 4.05 -20.89 -3.43
CA GLU A 298 3.77 -22.19 -2.80
C GLU A 298 4.54 -22.37 -1.49
N LEU A 299 5.85 -22.08 -1.49
CA LEU A 299 6.68 -22.16 -0.30
C LEU A 299 6.23 -21.16 0.77
N PHE A 300 5.95 -19.91 0.39
CA PHE A 300 5.43 -18.91 1.33
C PHE A 300 4.08 -19.36 1.92
N ALA A 301 3.15 -19.87 1.11
CA ALA A 301 1.84 -20.26 1.60
C ALA A 301 1.90 -21.46 2.58
N ARG A 302 2.70 -22.48 2.23
CA ARG A 302 2.82 -23.71 3.02
C ARG A 302 3.68 -23.52 4.26
N ASP A 303 4.88 -22.97 4.09
CA ASP A 303 5.94 -23.06 5.10
C ASP A 303 6.09 -21.78 5.95
N VAL A 304 5.51 -20.66 5.51
CA VAL A 304 5.57 -19.38 6.24
C VAL A 304 4.19 -18.95 6.73
N MET A 305 3.24 -18.76 5.81
CA MET A 305 1.93 -18.18 6.11
C MET A 305 1.10 -19.05 7.07
N THR A 306 1.13 -20.37 6.90
CA THR A 306 0.35 -21.28 7.74
C THR A 306 0.87 -21.31 9.18
N PRO A 307 2.17 -21.58 9.45
CA PRO A 307 2.72 -21.51 10.80
C PRO A 307 2.61 -20.13 11.44
N LEU A 308 2.81 -19.05 10.67
CA LEU A 308 2.70 -17.69 11.19
C LEU A 308 1.25 -17.38 11.65
N ARG A 309 0.24 -17.86 10.93
CA ARG A 309 -1.17 -17.72 11.36
C ARG A 309 -1.47 -18.49 12.64
N GLU A 310 -0.86 -19.65 12.82
CA GLU A 310 -1.01 -20.44 14.05
C GLU A 310 -0.36 -19.72 15.24
N GLU A 311 0.84 -19.15 15.04
CA GLU A 311 1.55 -18.39 16.07
C GLU A 311 0.74 -17.19 16.60
N PHE A 312 -0.02 -16.52 15.73
CA PHE A 312 -0.81 -15.34 16.09
C PHE A 312 -2.32 -15.60 16.20
N LYS A 313 -2.75 -16.87 16.26
CA LYS A 313 -4.19 -17.23 16.28
C LYS A 313 -4.94 -16.65 17.49
N ASP A 314 -4.27 -16.59 18.64
CA ASP A 314 -4.88 -16.23 19.92
C ASP A 314 -4.64 -14.76 20.34
N THR A 315 -3.92 -13.98 19.52
CA THR A 315 -3.56 -12.59 19.87
C THR A 315 -4.66 -11.58 19.55
N GLY A 316 -5.79 -12.01 18.97
CA GLY A 316 -6.90 -11.13 18.58
C GLY A 316 -6.57 -10.15 17.45
N ALA A 317 -5.36 -10.19 16.89
CA ALA A 317 -4.96 -9.40 15.75
C ALA A 317 -5.62 -9.98 14.48
N PRO A 318 -6.35 -9.19 13.68
CA PRO A 318 -6.84 -9.66 12.39
C PRO A 318 -5.63 -9.83 11.46
N ALA A 319 -5.04 -11.03 11.44
CA ALA A 319 -3.97 -11.40 10.53
C ALA A 319 -4.51 -11.48 9.09
N GLN A 320 -4.79 -10.31 8.50
CA GLN A 320 -5.04 -10.18 7.06
C GLN A 320 -3.67 -10.16 6.37
N ALA A 321 -3.01 -11.31 6.31
CA ALA A 321 -1.99 -11.55 5.31
C ALA A 321 -2.70 -11.54 3.95
N VAL A 322 -2.59 -10.43 3.23
CA VAL A 322 -3.09 -10.29 1.86
C VAL A 322 -1.89 -10.52 0.96
N SER A 323 -1.83 -11.69 0.33
CA SER A 323 -0.94 -11.89 -0.81
C SER A 323 -1.49 -11.03 -1.95
N VAL A 324 -0.66 -10.14 -2.50
CA VAL A 324 -0.94 -9.45 -3.77
C VAL A 324 -0.31 -10.26 -4.87
#